data_AF-A0A2D9G9N9-F1
#
_entry.id   AF-A0A2D9G9N9-F1
#
_cell.length_a   1.000
_cell.length_b   1.000
_cell.length_c   1.000
_cell.angle_alpha   90.00
_cell.angle_beta   90.00
_cell.angle_gamma   90.00
#
_symmetry.space_group_name_H-M   'P 1'
#
loop_
_entity.id
_entity.type
_entity.pdbx_description
1 polymer ?
#
loop_
_entity_poly.entity_id
_entity_poly.type
_entity_poly.pdbx_seq_one_letter_code
_entity_poly.pdbx_strand_id
1 'polypeptide(L)'
;MTNDKNLEDKYVEKIVSMGYTEENARDYIESKKPKTTEVDPNLGLNNVEELEIKLPEVNESVFASSSNILLQTQSAVNPYARGLAVLLLIGCIAGFVNGIDYLSPTSGLIKPHDLIFSQTVNAPEDSAILLGTVTLEDGSPAQNYTIIVRINLERGGGNHFSITDQDGKFRIENLTPSLSFLDIAIVEDDFTYGISHSILLNPPAGFEPYGFTQLDIVFPDKSEFDSDNGTGVFWEHYSDEMDYLPLIDPSAATIYSIVGYAFIGLALLGGILSLIAINTGNLGLVRSASGLVFFSMGHFYSACCLGLVVLLLSFVIPKNEGF
;
A
#
# COMPACT_ATOMS: atom_id res chain seq x y z
N MET A 1 29.85 -68.88 -9.65
CA MET A 1 29.10 -69.26 -10.86
C MET A 1 27.95 -70.16 -10.43
N THR A 2 26.79 -69.54 -10.24
CA THR A 2 25.55 -70.22 -9.84
C THR A 2 24.46 -69.69 -10.78
N ASN A 3 24.06 -70.56 -11.70
CA ASN A 3 23.02 -70.50 -12.73
C ASN A 3 22.15 -69.22 -12.84
N ASP A 4 22.67 -68.18 -13.52
CA ASP A 4 21.99 -66.89 -13.77
C ASP A 4 20.77 -67.02 -14.70
N LYS A 5 20.75 -68.02 -15.58
CA LYS A 5 19.66 -68.28 -16.52
C LYS A 5 18.31 -68.52 -15.83
N ASN A 6 18.32 -69.10 -14.63
CA ASN A 6 17.09 -69.45 -13.91
C ASN A 6 16.43 -68.22 -13.24
N LEU A 7 17.19 -67.14 -13.01
CA LEU A 7 16.62 -65.88 -12.50
C LEU A 7 16.02 -65.04 -13.64
N GLU A 8 16.70 -64.96 -14.78
CA GLU A 8 16.23 -64.18 -15.93
C GLU A 8 14.86 -64.66 -16.43
N ASP A 9 14.68 -65.97 -16.59
CA ASP A 9 13.39 -66.53 -17.03
C ASP A 9 12.27 -66.28 -16.00
N LYS A 10 12.59 -66.25 -14.70
CA LYS A 10 11.64 -65.91 -13.63
C LYS A 10 11.23 -64.43 -13.65
N TYR A 11 12.13 -63.54 -14.06
CA TYR A 11 11.81 -62.12 -14.25
C TYR A 11 11.00 -61.88 -15.52
N VAL A 12 11.30 -62.62 -16.60
CA VAL A 12 10.51 -62.60 -17.83
C VAL A 12 9.07 -63.02 -17.54
N GLU A 13 8.84 -64.14 -16.86
CA GLU A 13 7.48 -64.58 -16.47
C GLU A 13 6.74 -63.53 -15.64
N LYS A 14 7.44 -62.87 -14.70
CA LYS A 14 6.86 -61.82 -13.88
C LYS A 14 6.45 -60.60 -14.71
N ILE A 15 7.27 -60.18 -15.68
CA ILE A 15 6.97 -59.03 -16.55
C ILE A 15 5.82 -59.38 -17.51
N VAL A 16 5.78 -60.61 -18.03
CA VAL A 16 4.67 -61.10 -18.86
C VAL A 16 3.36 -61.15 -18.06
N SER A 17 3.39 -61.53 -16.78
CA SER A 17 2.21 -61.48 -15.91
C SER A 17 1.64 -60.07 -15.66
N MET A 18 2.43 -59.03 -15.96
CA MET A 18 1.99 -57.62 -15.91
C MET A 18 1.38 -57.14 -17.24
N GLY A 19 1.21 -58.02 -18.23
CA GLY A 19 0.54 -57.73 -19.50
C GLY A 19 1.47 -57.38 -20.67
N TYR A 20 2.78 -57.56 -20.52
CA TYR A 20 3.76 -57.33 -21.60
C TYR A 20 4.02 -58.61 -22.41
N THR A 21 4.40 -58.46 -23.68
CA THR A 21 4.84 -59.59 -24.51
C THR A 21 6.21 -60.10 -24.06
N GLU A 22 6.47 -61.39 -24.27
CA GLU A 22 7.72 -62.03 -23.86
C GLU A 22 8.96 -61.39 -24.50
N GLU A 23 8.83 -60.95 -25.76
CA GLU A 23 9.89 -60.26 -26.50
C GLU A 23 10.29 -58.94 -25.83
N ASN A 24 9.31 -58.12 -25.46
CA ASN A 24 9.55 -56.85 -24.76
C ASN A 24 10.13 -57.05 -23.36
N ALA A 25 9.76 -58.15 -22.68
CA ALA A 25 10.28 -58.48 -21.37
C ALA A 25 11.78 -58.85 -21.43
N ARG A 26 12.21 -59.57 -22.47
CA ARG A 26 13.62 -59.96 -22.66
C ARG A 26 14.49 -58.77 -23.04
N ASP A 27 14.02 -57.92 -23.97
CA ASP A 27 14.72 -56.68 -24.36
C ASP A 27 14.93 -55.73 -23.18
N TYR A 28 13.93 -55.60 -22.31
CA TYR A 28 14.03 -54.76 -21.12
C TYR A 28 15.14 -55.25 -20.18
N ILE A 29 15.22 -56.55 -19.94
CA ILE A 29 16.24 -57.15 -19.07
C ILE A 29 17.64 -56.98 -19.68
N GLU A 30 17.78 -57.15 -20.99
CA GLU A 30 19.05 -57.00 -21.69
C GLU A 30 19.57 -55.55 -21.66
N SER A 31 18.68 -54.56 -21.78
CA SER A 31 19.03 -53.14 -21.67
C SER A 31 19.56 -52.72 -20.29
N LYS A 32 19.28 -53.51 -19.25
CA LYS A 32 19.69 -53.25 -17.87
C LYS A 32 20.99 -53.94 -17.46
N LYS A 33 21.58 -54.77 -18.33
CA LYS A 33 22.89 -55.36 -18.06
C LYS A 33 23.98 -54.29 -18.14
N PRO A 34 24.86 -54.17 -17.13
CA PRO A 34 25.92 -53.17 -17.14
C PRO A 34 26.91 -53.48 -18.29
N LYS A 35 27.14 -52.50 -19.18
CA LYS A 35 28.19 -52.60 -20.20
C LYS A 35 29.55 -52.43 -19.54
N THR A 36 30.31 -53.50 -19.40
CA THR A 36 31.73 -53.47 -19.05
C THR A 36 32.55 -53.04 -20.27
N THR A 37 33.18 -51.87 -20.20
CA THR A 37 34.25 -51.49 -21.12
C THR A 37 35.57 -51.97 -20.51
N GLU A 38 36.23 -52.96 -21.11
CA GLU A 38 37.57 -53.36 -20.71
C GLU A 38 38.58 -52.28 -21.14
N VAL A 39 39.32 -51.74 -20.18
CA VAL A 39 40.48 -50.87 -20.43
C VAL A 39 41.71 -51.77 -20.40
N ASP A 40 42.41 -51.87 -21.53
CA ASP A 40 43.69 -52.59 -21.64
C ASP A 40 44.75 -51.91 -20.73
N PRO A 41 45.32 -52.61 -19.74
CA PRO A 41 46.30 -52.02 -18.83
C PRO A 41 47.70 -51.84 -19.42
N ASN A 42 47.99 -52.33 -20.63
CA ASN A 42 49.30 -52.14 -21.26
C ASN A 42 49.17 -51.47 -22.62
N LEU A 43 49.12 -50.14 -22.57
CA LEU A 43 49.06 -49.20 -23.69
C LEU A 43 50.36 -49.22 -24.55
N GLY A 44 50.74 -50.37 -25.13
CA GLY A 44 51.68 -50.47 -26.26
C GLY A 44 53.11 -49.94 -26.08
N LEU A 45 53.63 -49.84 -24.86
CA LEU A 45 55.01 -49.39 -24.60
C LEU A 45 56.01 -50.55 -24.69
N ASN A 46 56.42 -50.92 -25.90
CA ASN A 46 57.48 -51.90 -26.13
C ASN A 46 58.60 -51.43 -27.07
N ASN A 47 58.72 -50.13 -27.38
CA ASN A 47 59.90 -49.61 -28.06
C ASN A 47 60.25 -48.23 -27.52
N VAL A 48 61.39 -48.16 -26.84
CA VAL A 48 62.05 -46.93 -26.39
C VAL A 48 62.77 -46.34 -27.61
N GLU A 49 62.10 -45.43 -28.31
CA GLU A 49 62.78 -44.37 -29.04
C GLU A 49 62.60 -43.09 -28.24
N GLU A 50 63.71 -42.41 -28.03
CA GLU A 50 63.89 -41.19 -27.24
C GLU A 50 62.97 -40.08 -27.78
N LEU A 51 61.73 -40.05 -27.31
CA LEU A 51 60.77 -39.01 -27.63
C LEU A 51 61.13 -37.79 -26.79
N GLU A 52 61.72 -36.78 -27.43
CA GLU A 52 61.79 -35.42 -26.89
C GLU A 52 60.40 -35.05 -26.38
N ILE A 53 60.25 -35.03 -25.05
CA ILE A 53 59.06 -34.49 -24.41
C ILE A 53 59.16 -32.98 -24.61
N LYS A 54 58.69 -32.49 -25.76
CA LYS A 54 58.19 -31.13 -25.81
C LYS A 54 57.06 -31.08 -24.80
N LEU A 55 57.30 -30.41 -23.68
CA LEU A 55 56.20 -29.97 -22.84
C LEU A 55 55.20 -29.29 -23.80
N PRO A 56 53.90 -29.64 -23.74
CA PRO A 56 52.92 -28.92 -24.52
C PRO A 56 53.13 -27.44 -24.26
N GLU A 57 53.04 -26.61 -25.32
CA GLU A 57 53.05 -25.16 -25.13
C GLU A 57 52.13 -24.86 -23.96
N VAL A 58 52.70 -24.28 -22.90
CA VAL A 58 51.88 -23.75 -21.82
C VAL A 58 51.05 -22.70 -22.53
N ASN A 59 49.81 -23.06 -22.87
CA ASN A 59 48.81 -22.07 -23.19
C ASN A 59 48.73 -21.21 -21.95
N GLU A 60 49.48 -20.10 -21.97
CA GLU A 60 49.35 -19.03 -21.01
C GLU A 60 47.85 -18.72 -20.96
N SER A 61 47.23 -19.09 -19.85
CA SER A 61 45.84 -18.80 -19.53
C SER A 61 44.81 -19.23 -20.58
N VAL A 62 44.12 -20.34 -20.31
CA VAL A 62 42.75 -20.61 -20.82
C VAL A 62 41.71 -19.57 -20.29
N PHE A 63 42.19 -18.56 -19.56
CA PHE A 63 41.43 -17.38 -19.12
C PHE A 63 41.74 -16.11 -19.92
N ALA A 64 42.60 -16.15 -20.94
CA ALA A 64 42.80 -15.01 -21.82
C ALA A 64 41.95 -15.14 -23.09
N SER A 65 41.04 -14.18 -23.28
CA SER A 65 40.31 -13.89 -24.52
C SER A 65 39.08 -14.76 -24.82
N SER A 66 37.93 -14.41 -24.22
CA SER A 66 36.64 -14.26 -24.95
C SER A 66 35.44 -14.00 -24.04
N SER A 67 35.60 -13.14 -23.04
CA SER A 67 34.48 -12.32 -22.54
C SER A 67 35.10 -11.31 -21.60
N ASN A 68 35.22 -10.06 -22.05
CA ASN A 68 35.28 -8.97 -21.09
C ASN A 68 34.03 -9.14 -20.23
N ILE A 69 34.19 -9.65 -19.01
CA ILE A 69 33.18 -9.43 -17.98
C ILE A 69 33.28 -7.93 -17.74
N LEU A 70 32.53 -7.17 -18.54
CA LEU A 70 32.39 -5.75 -18.33
C LEU A 70 31.83 -5.62 -16.92
N LEU A 71 32.65 -5.07 -16.02
CA LEU A 71 32.14 -4.58 -14.76
C LEU A 71 30.99 -3.64 -15.11
N GLN A 72 29.93 -3.63 -14.29
CA GLN A 72 28.77 -2.76 -14.52
C GLN A 72 29.14 -1.26 -14.63
N THR A 73 30.34 -0.90 -14.15
CA THR A 73 30.98 0.41 -14.28
C THR A 73 31.64 0.68 -15.64
N GLN A 74 31.87 -0.34 -16.46
CA GLN A 74 32.48 -0.27 -17.81
C GLN A 74 31.46 -0.46 -18.95
N SER A 75 30.26 -0.97 -18.66
CA SER A 75 29.19 -1.09 -19.66
C SER A 75 28.66 0.30 -20.03
N ALA A 76 28.49 0.56 -21.34
CA ALA A 76 27.85 1.79 -21.80
C ALA A 76 26.44 1.92 -21.20
N VAL A 77 26.22 2.99 -20.44
CA VAL A 77 24.94 3.27 -19.79
C VAL A 77 23.86 3.40 -20.87
N ASN A 78 22.77 2.63 -20.76
CA ASN A 78 21.68 2.69 -21.73
C ASN A 78 21.08 4.13 -21.74
N PRO A 79 21.20 4.88 -22.86
CA PRO A 79 20.78 6.28 -22.92
C PRO A 79 19.27 6.44 -22.76
N TYR A 80 18.48 5.45 -23.20
CA TYR A 80 17.03 5.43 -23.01
C TYR A 80 16.66 5.22 -21.54
N ALA A 81 17.33 4.29 -20.85
CA ALA A 81 17.12 4.07 -19.42
C ALA A 81 17.46 5.33 -18.60
N ARG A 82 18.53 6.03 -18.98
CA ARG A 82 18.89 7.32 -18.36
C ARG A 82 17.84 8.40 -18.61
N GLY A 83 17.32 8.51 -19.84
CA GLY A 83 16.25 9.44 -20.17
C GLY A 83 14.97 9.16 -19.37
N LEU A 84 14.57 7.89 -19.26
CA LEU A 84 13.43 7.49 -18.43
C LEU A 84 13.64 7.80 -16.95
N ALA A 85 14.86 7.60 -16.42
CA ALA A 85 15.17 7.94 -15.04
C ALA A 85 15.08 9.45 -14.76
N VAL A 86 15.45 10.31 -15.72
CA VAL A 86 15.27 11.77 -15.60
C VAL A 86 13.78 12.13 -15.59
N LEU A 87 12.97 11.50 -16.44
CA LEU A 87 11.51 11.71 -16.41
C LEU A 87 10.92 11.29 -15.06
N LEU A 88 11.38 10.19 -14.49
CA LEU A 88 10.94 9.74 -13.16
C LEU A 88 11.27 10.75 -12.06
N LEU A 89 12.39 11.48 -12.13
CA LEU A 89 12.67 12.56 -11.17
C LEU A 89 11.59 13.65 -11.21
N ILE A 90 11.10 14.00 -12.40
CA ILE A 90 9.98 14.95 -12.53
C ILE A 90 8.72 14.38 -11.88
N GLY A 91 8.44 13.08 -12.11
CA GLY A 91 7.34 12.38 -11.46
C GLY A 91 7.47 12.34 -9.93
N CYS A 92 8.69 12.16 -9.40
CA CYS A 92 8.96 12.17 -7.97
C CYS A 92 8.73 13.57 -7.38
N ILE A 93 9.13 14.64 -8.07
CA ILE A 93 8.83 16.02 -7.63
C ILE A 93 7.32 16.24 -7.58
N ALA A 94 6.58 15.81 -8.60
CA ALA A 94 5.12 15.88 -8.59
C ALA A 94 4.52 15.08 -7.44
N GLY A 95 4.98 13.86 -7.19
CA GLY A 95 4.55 13.03 -6.06
C GLY A 95 4.85 13.65 -4.69
N PHE A 96 5.99 14.33 -4.57
CA PHE A 96 6.36 15.07 -3.36
C PHE A 96 5.44 16.27 -3.12
N VAL A 97 5.15 17.04 -4.17
CA VAL A 97 4.18 18.16 -4.09
C VAL A 97 2.80 17.65 -3.71
N ASN A 98 2.36 16.51 -4.27
CA ASN A 98 1.10 15.87 -3.86
C ASN A 98 1.11 15.54 -2.37
N GLY A 99 2.22 14.97 -1.85
CA GLY A 99 2.35 14.69 -0.42
C GLY A 99 2.24 15.94 0.46
N ILE A 100 2.85 17.06 0.05
CA ILE A 100 2.72 18.35 0.76
C ILE A 100 1.28 18.86 0.75
N ASP A 101 0.56 18.69 -0.36
CA ASP A 101 -0.85 19.09 -0.48
C ASP A 101 -1.72 18.36 0.55
N TYR A 102 -1.55 17.03 0.69
CA TYR A 102 -2.23 16.22 1.70
C TYR A 102 -1.87 16.60 3.14
N LEU A 103 -0.67 17.13 3.37
CA LEU A 103 -0.24 17.62 4.69
C LEU A 103 -0.77 19.03 5.01
N SER A 104 -1.47 19.67 4.07
CA SER A 104 -2.00 21.03 4.23
C SER A 104 -3.54 21.00 4.33
N PRO A 105 -4.11 20.54 5.45
CA PRO A 105 -5.55 20.20 5.54
C PRO A 105 -6.50 21.40 5.36
N THR A 106 -6.03 22.63 5.58
CA THR A 106 -6.84 23.86 5.49
C THR A 106 -6.64 24.62 4.18
N SER A 107 -5.45 24.53 3.58
CA SER A 107 -5.06 25.33 2.40
C SER A 107 -4.75 24.51 1.15
N GLY A 108 -4.68 23.18 1.26
CA GLY A 108 -4.43 22.28 0.13
C GLY A 108 -5.61 22.20 -0.84
N LEU A 109 -5.35 21.66 -2.03
CA LEU A 109 -6.38 21.32 -3.02
C LEU A 109 -7.23 20.14 -2.56
N ILE A 110 -6.63 19.18 -1.85
CA ILE A 110 -7.33 18.05 -1.24
C ILE A 110 -7.49 18.31 0.25
N LYS A 111 -8.67 18.78 0.64
CA LYS A 111 -9.02 19.01 2.04
C LYS A 111 -9.75 17.78 2.61
N PRO A 112 -9.41 17.34 3.84
CA PRO A 112 -10.11 16.23 4.50
C PRO A 112 -11.62 16.45 4.58
N HIS A 113 -12.04 17.67 4.91
CA HIS A 113 -13.45 18.06 5.02
C HIS A 113 -14.21 17.86 3.72
N ASP A 114 -13.67 18.34 2.60
CA ASP A 114 -14.30 18.22 1.28
C ASP A 114 -14.39 16.75 0.84
N LEU A 115 -13.36 15.96 1.13
CA LEU A 115 -13.32 14.56 0.75
C LEU A 115 -14.32 13.73 1.55
N ILE A 116 -14.34 13.86 2.88
CA ILE A 116 -15.33 13.20 3.74
C ILE A 116 -16.74 13.64 3.33
N PHE A 117 -16.95 14.95 3.13
CA PHE A 117 -18.25 15.48 2.71
C PHE A 117 -18.70 14.89 1.38
N SER A 118 -17.80 14.78 0.39
CA SER A 118 -18.12 14.18 -0.91
C SER A 118 -18.57 12.72 -0.78
N GLN A 119 -18.01 11.97 0.17
CA GLN A 119 -18.39 10.59 0.43
C GLN A 119 -19.77 10.48 1.11
N THR A 120 -20.21 11.52 1.84
CA THR A 120 -21.56 11.55 2.43
C THR A 120 -22.69 11.68 1.40
N VAL A 121 -22.42 12.23 0.21
CA VAL A 121 -23.46 12.58 -0.78
C VAL A 121 -24.22 11.35 -1.27
N ASN A 122 -23.55 10.20 -1.38
CA ASN A 122 -24.13 8.94 -1.83
C ASN A 122 -24.12 7.87 -0.75
N ALA A 123 -23.92 8.26 0.52
CA ALA A 123 -23.90 7.32 1.62
C ALA A 123 -25.32 6.81 1.92
N PRO A 124 -25.48 5.54 2.32
CA PRO A 124 -26.78 5.03 2.75
C PRO A 124 -27.34 5.82 3.95
N GLU A 125 -28.66 5.97 4.01
CA GLU A 125 -29.35 6.50 5.20
C GLU A 125 -29.12 5.57 6.41
N ASP A 126 -29.23 6.12 7.62
CA ASP A 126 -29.07 5.40 8.89
C ASP A 126 -27.74 4.64 9.05
N SER A 127 -26.71 5.04 8.29
CA SER A 127 -25.41 4.35 8.24
C SER A 127 -24.29 5.06 9.02
N ALA A 128 -24.59 6.04 9.86
CA ALA A 128 -23.63 6.70 10.74
C ALA A 128 -23.91 6.43 12.23
N ILE A 129 -22.83 6.35 13.00
CA ILE A 129 -22.83 6.26 14.46
C ILE A 129 -21.94 7.38 14.99
N LEU A 130 -22.53 8.24 15.82
CA LEU A 130 -21.82 9.30 16.53
C LEU A 130 -21.51 8.84 17.96
N LEU A 131 -20.25 8.94 18.33
CA LEU A 131 -19.72 8.71 19.65
C LEU A 131 -19.06 9.99 20.12
N GLY A 132 -19.18 10.30 21.40
CA GLY A 132 -18.41 11.41 21.92
C GLY A 132 -18.36 11.48 23.42
N THR A 133 -17.48 12.36 23.88
CA THR A 133 -17.29 12.68 25.29
C THR A 133 -17.46 14.18 25.46
N VAL A 134 -18.25 14.59 26.46
CA VAL A 134 -18.38 15.97 26.86
C VAL A 134 -17.70 16.15 28.21
N THR A 135 -16.71 17.03 28.26
CA THR A 135 -15.97 17.38 29.48
C THR A 135 -16.19 18.85 29.81
N LEU A 136 -16.23 19.19 31.09
CA LEU A 136 -16.21 20.58 31.55
C LEU A 136 -14.78 21.13 31.49
N GLU A 137 -14.62 22.45 31.55
CA GLU A 137 -13.28 23.10 31.55
C GLU A 137 -12.37 22.67 32.71
N ASP A 138 -12.95 22.26 33.83
CA ASP A 138 -12.21 21.73 34.98
C ASP A 138 -11.71 20.28 34.77
N GLY A 139 -12.03 19.67 33.62
CA GLY A 139 -11.67 18.31 33.24
C GLY A 139 -12.61 17.24 33.81
N SER A 140 -13.68 17.62 34.51
CA SER A 140 -14.68 16.69 35.00
C SER A 140 -15.67 16.28 33.88
N PRO A 141 -16.29 15.08 33.98
CA PRO A 141 -17.27 14.64 32.99
C PRO A 141 -18.57 15.45 33.09
N ALA A 142 -19.08 15.90 31.96
CA ALA A 142 -20.35 16.62 31.88
C ALA A 142 -21.52 15.63 31.95
N GLN A 143 -21.97 15.29 33.16
CA GLN A 143 -23.04 14.33 33.40
C GLN A 143 -24.44 14.93 33.16
N ASN A 144 -25.35 14.17 32.54
CA ASN A 144 -26.76 14.55 32.35
C ASN A 144 -26.98 15.73 31.39
N TYR A 145 -26.06 15.94 30.45
CA TYR A 145 -26.21 16.90 29.36
C TYR A 145 -27.04 16.28 28.25
N THR A 146 -27.97 17.06 27.70
CA THR A 146 -28.79 16.68 26.55
C THR A 146 -28.00 16.92 25.27
N ILE A 147 -27.88 15.89 24.45
CA ILE A 147 -27.22 15.92 23.16
C ILE A 147 -28.28 15.81 22.07
N ILE A 148 -28.24 16.72 21.10
CA ILE A 148 -29.16 16.74 19.97
C ILE A 148 -28.35 16.80 18.68
N VAL A 149 -28.55 15.83 17.80
CA VAL A 149 -28.00 15.88 16.43
C VAL A 149 -29.13 16.26 15.49
N ARG A 150 -28.96 17.40 14.82
CA ARG A 150 -29.90 17.91 13.81
C ARG A 150 -29.37 17.61 12.43
N ILE A 151 -30.04 16.70 11.74
CA ILE A 151 -29.73 16.32 10.36
C ILE A 151 -30.74 17.00 9.43
N ASN A 152 -30.27 17.47 8.27
CA ASN A 152 -31.14 18.06 7.27
C ASN A 152 -32.21 17.06 6.78
N LEU A 153 -33.49 17.47 6.85
CA LEU A 153 -34.64 16.66 6.42
C LEU A 153 -34.58 16.27 4.93
N GLU A 154 -33.95 17.07 4.08
CA GLU A 154 -33.81 16.76 2.64
C GLU A 154 -32.96 15.51 2.38
N ARG A 155 -32.14 15.09 3.37
CA ARG A 155 -31.35 13.86 3.34
C ARG A 155 -32.00 12.71 4.13
N GLY A 156 -33.31 12.76 4.35
CA GLY A 156 -34.02 11.77 5.17
C GLY A 156 -33.72 11.87 6.67
N GLY A 157 -33.08 12.97 7.11
CA GLY A 157 -32.67 13.18 8.49
C GLY A 157 -33.77 13.67 9.43
N GLY A 158 -33.45 13.70 10.73
CA GLY A 158 -34.28 14.28 11.77
C GLY A 158 -33.45 14.77 12.96
N ASN A 159 -34.13 15.03 14.08
CA ASN A 159 -33.48 15.33 15.35
C ASN A 159 -33.31 14.04 16.14
N HIS A 160 -32.08 13.72 16.50
CA HIS A 160 -31.73 12.56 17.31
C HIS A 160 -31.24 13.02 18.68
N PHE A 161 -31.66 12.33 19.74
CA PHE A 161 -31.43 12.76 21.11
C PHE A 161 -30.67 11.70 21.90
N SER A 162 -29.75 12.14 22.75
CA SER A 162 -29.11 11.32 23.77
C SER A 162 -28.86 12.15 25.03
N ILE A 163 -28.56 11.49 26.13
CA ILE A 163 -28.10 12.12 27.37
C ILE A 163 -26.72 11.56 27.70
N THR A 164 -25.82 12.39 28.21
CA THR A 164 -24.49 11.95 28.64
C THR A 164 -24.54 11.10 29.91
N ASP A 165 -23.69 10.08 29.97
CA ASP A 165 -23.57 9.19 31.13
C ASP A 165 -22.70 9.80 32.27
N GLN A 166 -22.37 8.98 33.28
CA GLN A 166 -21.53 9.38 34.42
C GLN A 166 -20.08 9.73 34.01
N ASP A 167 -19.61 9.23 32.87
CA ASP A 167 -18.31 9.53 32.30
C ASP A 167 -18.39 10.70 31.29
N GLY A 168 -19.56 11.33 31.12
CA GLY A 168 -19.78 12.39 30.14
C GLY A 168 -19.89 11.88 28.69
N LYS A 169 -20.03 10.56 28.49
CA LYS A 169 -20.06 9.94 27.16
C LYS A 169 -21.47 9.86 26.61
N PHE A 170 -21.60 9.91 25.29
CA PHE A 170 -22.85 9.69 24.59
C PHE A 170 -22.65 8.85 23.33
N ARG A 171 -23.74 8.22 22.88
CA ARG A 171 -23.78 7.42 21.65
C ARG A 171 -25.12 7.60 20.97
N ILE A 172 -25.08 7.95 19.69
CA ILE A 172 -26.27 8.06 18.84
C ILE A 172 -26.05 7.22 17.59
N GLU A 173 -26.99 6.34 17.30
CA GLU A 173 -26.96 5.39 16.18
C GLU A 173 -28.04 5.73 15.15
N ASN A 174 -27.96 5.09 13.97
CA ASN A 174 -28.90 5.25 12.87
C ASN A 174 -29.00 6.72 12.44
N LEU A 175 -27.84 7.37 12.29
CA LEU A 175 -27.74 8.71 11.75
C LEU A 175 -27.48 8.63 10.24
N THR A 176 -27.92 9.63 9.49
CA THR A 176 -27.57 9.74 8.07
C THR A 176 -26.26 10.54 7.90
N PRO A 177 -25.20 9.96 7.28
CA PRO A 177 -23.96 10.68 7.02
C PRO A 177 -24.19 11.98 6.26
N SER A 178 -23.80 13.10 6.86
CA SER A 178 -24.00 14.44 6.30
C SER A 178 -23.33 15.51 7.16
N LEU A 179 -23.31 16.75 6.64
CA LEU A 179 -23.10 17.95 7.45
C LEU A 179 -24.32 18.15 8.35
N SER A 180 -24.11 18.13 9.66
CA SER A 180 -25.16 18.17 10.69
C SER A 180 -24.79 19.16 11.78
N PHE A 181 -25.76 19.53 12.63
CA PHE A 181 -25.50 20.31 13.83
C PHE A 181 -25.56 19.43 15.07
N LEU A 182 -24.60 19.62 15.97
CA LEU A 182 -24.58 19.00 17.28
C LEU A 182 -24.86 20.08 18.31
N ASP A 183 -26.00 19.97 18.95
CA ASP A 183 -26.37 20.80 20.08
C ASP A 183 -26.12 20.04 21.37
N ILE A 184 -25.52 20.70 22.35
CA ILE A 184 -25.29 20.17 23.69
C ILE A 184 -25.90 21.17 24.65
N ALA A 185 -26.81 20.73 25.52
CA ALA A 185 -27.49 21.62 26.45
C ALA A 185 -27.68 21.00 27.82
N ILE A 186 -27.70 21.85 28.84
CA ILE A 186 -28.04 21.49 30.21
C ILE A 186 -29.09 22.47 30.74
N VAL A 187 -30.05 21.92 31.50
CA VAL A 187 -31.05 22.72 32.23
C VAL A 187 -30.69 22.65 33.70
N GLU A 188 -30.39 23.81 34.29
CA GLU A 188 -30.12 23.95 35.71
C GLU A 188 -30.99 25.06 36.30
N ASP A 189 -31.71 24.73 37.37
CA ASP A 189 -32.71 25.59 37.99
C ASP A 189 -33.73 26.12 36.96
N ASP A 190 -33.65 27.41 36.62
CA ASP A 190 -34.50 28.13 35.66
C ASP A 190 -33.75 28.55 34.39
N PHE A 191 -32.47 28.17 34.26
CA PHE A 191 -31.60 28.55 33.15
C PHE A 191 -31.27 27.36 32.26
N THR A 192 -31.24 27.60 30.95
CA THR A 192 -30.77 26.63 29.95
C THR A 192 -29.49 27.16 29.34
N TYR A 193 -28.43 26.37 29.39
CA TYR A 193 -27.15 26.67 28.74
C TYR A 193 -26.96 25.68 27.61
N GLY A 194 -26.64 26.15 26.41
CA GLY A 194 -26.43 25.28 25.27
C GLY A 194 -25.41 25.79 24.27
N ILE A 195 -24.71 24.88 23.64
CA ILE A 195 -23.75 25.17 22.58
C ILE A 195 -24.14 24.42 21.32
N SER A 196 -23.86 24.99 20.16
CA SER A 196 -24.11 24.38 18.85
C SER A 196 -22.83 24.33 18.02
N HIS A 197 -22.41 23.13 17.63
CA HIS A 197 -21.31 22.90 16.70
C HIS A 197 -21.81 22.39 15.35
N SER A 198 -21.15 22.84 14.27
CA SER A 198 -21.25 22.18 12.98
C SER A 198 -20.36 20.93 12.98
N ILE A 199 -20.91 19.77 12.64
CA ILE A 199 -20.22 18.49 12.63
C ILE A 199 -20.38 17.79 11.29
N LEU A 200 -19.39 17.00 10.90
CA LEU A 200 -19.46 16.15 9.70
C LEU A 200 -19.49 14.68 10.10
N LEU A 201 -20.64 14.04 9.86
CA LEU A 201 -20.82 12.62 10.14
C LEU A 201 -20.17 11.78 9.04
N ASN A 202 -19.30 10.86 9.45
CA ASN A 202 -18.53 10.02 8.56
C ASN A 202 -19.43 8.99 7.88
N PRO A 203 -19.25 8.76 6.56
CA PRO A 203 -19.92 7.68 5.87
C PRO A 203 -19.22 6.34 6.15
N PRO A 204 -19.87 5.20 5.84
CA PRO A 204 -19.23 3.88 5.93
C PRO A 204 -17.98 3.78 5.05
N ALA A 205 -16.92 3.20 5.59
CA ALA A 205 -15.65 3.02 4.88
C ALA A 205 -15.60 1.66 4.18
N GLY A 206 -15.63 1.66 2.84
CA GLY A 206 -15.43 0.46 2.03
C GLY A 206 -16.51 -0.60 2.22
N PHE A 207 -16.21 -1.66 2.96
CA PHE A 207 -17.11 -2.79 3.23
C PHE A 207 -17.75 -2.76 4.63
N GLU A 208 -17.48 -1.72 5.42
CA GLU A 208 -18.13 -1.54 6.71
C GLU A 208 -19.60 -1.11 6.51
N PRO A 209 -20.54 -1.60 7.34
CA PRO A 209 -21.95 -1.23 7.24
C PRO A 209 -22.24 0.16 7.83
N TYR A 210 -21.38 0.66 8.71
CA TYR A 210 -21.55 1.92 9.42
C TYR A 210 -20.29 2.78 9.37
N GLY A 211 -20.45 4.10 9.27
CA GLY A 211 -19.42 5.09 9.49
C GLY A 211 -19.42 5.53 10.96
N PHE A 212 -18.22 5.62 11.54
CA PHE A 212 -18.05 6.06 12.92
C PHE A 212 -17.48 7.47 12.95
N THR A 213 -18.08 8.32 13.79
CA THR A 213 -17.56 9.64 14.10
C THR A 213 -17.36 9.73 15.60
N GLN A 214 -16.13 9.99 16.03
CA GLN A 214 -15.80 10.26 17.42
C GLN A 214 -15.42 11.72 17.62
N LEU A 215 -16.09 12.40 18.56
CA LEU A 215 -15.82 13.78 18.92
C LEU A 215 -15.63 13.92 20.44
N ASP A 216 -14.58 14.64 20.83
CA ASP A 216 -14.38 15.05 22.22
C ASP A 216 -14.59 16.56 22.30
N ILE A 217 -15.52 16.99 23.15
CA ILE A 217 -16.01 18.37 23.22
C ILE A 217 -15.87 18.89 24.64
N VAL A 218 -15.31 20.09 24.76
CA VAL A 218 -15.25 20.81 26.02
C VAL A 218 -16.45 21.75 26.08
N PHE A 219 -17.30 21.59 27.10
CA PHE A 219 -18.40 22.50 27.35
C PHE A 219 -17.87 23.71 28.13
N PRO A 220 -18.11 24.94 27.64
CA PRO A 220 -17.54 26.15 28.23
C PRO A 220 -18.12 26.43 29.62
N ASP A 221 -17.37 27.18 30.42
CA ASP A 221 -17.89 27.66 31.69
C ASP A 221 -19.07 28.62 31.50
N LYS A 222 -19.95 28.67 32.49
CA LYS A 222 -21.16 29.51 32.46
C LYS A 222 -20.85 31.00 32.33
N SER A 223 -19.65 31.42 32.76
CA SER A 223 -19.20 32.80 32.64
C SER A 223 -18.86 33.23 31.21
N GLU A 224 -18.70 32.29 30.27
CA GLU A 224 -18.44 32.58 28.85
C GLU A 224 -19.71 32.85 28.05
N PHE A 225 -20.89 32.48 28.56
CA PHE A 225 -22.16 32.75 27.90
C PHE A 225 -22.55 34.23 28.03
N ASP A 226 -22.87 34.85 26.90
CA ASP A 226 -23.28 36.25 26.82
C ASP A 226 -24.56 36.55 27.63
N SER A 227 -24.74 37.82 28.00
CA SER A 227 -25.86 38.26 28.86
C SER A 227 -27.25 37.93 28.33
N ASP A 228 -28.13 37.43 29.20
CA ASP A 228 -29.50 36.98 28.91
C ASP A 228 -30.38 38.04 28.21
N ASN A 229 -31.10 37.61 27.17
CA ASN A 229 -32.15 38.39 26.51
C ASN A 229 -33.49 38.43 27.28
N GLY A 230 -33.50 37.99 28.55
CA GLY A 230 -34.68 37.91 29.42
C GLY A 230 -35.50 36.63 29.26
N THR A 231 -34.90 35.57 28.70
CA THR A 231 -35.55 34.27 28.45
C THR A 231 -35.03 33.15 29.34
N GLY A 232 -33.92 33.38 30.06
CA GLY A 232 -33.22 32.35 30.81
C GLY A 232 -32.54 31.30 29.92
N VAL A 233 -32.45 31.54 28.61
CA VAL A 233 -31.78 30.65 27.64
C VAL A 233 -30.52 31.33 27.14
N PHE A 234 -29.40 30.69 27.42
CA PHE A 234 -28.06 31.04 26.98
C PHE A 234 -27.63 30.06 25.91
N TRP A 235 -27.35 30.55 24.71
CA TRP A 235 -26.99 29.69 23.60
C TRP A 235 -25.82 30.26 22.80
N GLU A 236 -24.75 29.50 22.70
CA GLU A 236 -23.56 29.87 21.92
C GLU A 236 -23.50 29.08 20.61
N HIS A 237 -23.22 29.78 19.51
CA HIS A 237 -23.18 29.19 18.18
C HIS A 237 -21.76 29.23 17.63
N TYR A 238 -20.98 28.19 17.93
CA TYR A 238 -19.64 28.01 17.38
C TYR A 238 -19.61 27.76 15.87
N SER A 239 -20.77 27.71 15.19
CA SER A 239 -20.86 27.67 13.73
C SER A 239 -20.42 28.96 13.05
N ASP A 240 -20.51 30.10 13.75
CA ASP A 240 -20.37 31.42 13.15
C ASP A 240 -18.96 32.01 13.35
N GLU A 241 -18.22 31.55 14.38
CA GLU A 241 -16.88 32.02 14.73
C GLU A 241 -15.74 31.11 14.25
N MET A 242 -15.99 29.81 14.07
CA MET A 242 -15.02 28.86 13.55
C MET A 242 -15.01 28.95 12.02
N ASP A 243 -14.02 29.64 11.44
CA ASP A 243 -13.75 29.77 10.00
C ASP A 243 -14.13 28.50 9.18
N TYR A 244 -15.38 28.45 8.73
CA TYR A 244 -15.97 27.61 7.68
C TYR A 244 -15.82 26.07 7.77
N LEU A 245 -15.13 25.49 8.77
CA LEU A 245 -14.83 24.05 8.80
C LEU A 245 -15.60 23.32 9.90
N PRO A 246 -16.46 22.34 9.56
CA PRO A 246 -17.17 21.55 10.55
C PRO A 246 -16.20 20.66 11.35
N LEU A 247 -16.55 20.34 12.59
CA LEU A 247 -15.80 19.36 13.38
C LEU A 247 -15.84 18.00 12.68
N ILE A 248 -14.66 17.44 12.47
CA ILE A 248 -14.44 16.10 11.92
C ILE A 248 -13.80 15.23 12.97
N ASP A 249 -13.98 13.91 12.82
CA ASP A 249 -13.26 12.93 13.62
C ASP A 249 -11.73 13.11 13.45
N PRO A 250 -10.98 13.33 14.54
CA PRO A 250 -9.52 13.48 14.48
C PRO A 250 -8.81 12.26 13.89
N SER A 251 -9.37 11.06 14.09
CA SER A 251 -8.81 9.82 13.53
C SER A 251 -8.95 9.79 12.01
N ALA A 252 -10.10 10.22 11.49
CA ALA A 252 -10.33 10.38 10.06
C ALA A 252 -9.37 11.41 9.47
N ALA A 253 -9.18 12.56 10.13
CA ALA A 253 -8.22 13.58 9.72
C ALA A 253 -6.78 13.05 9.66
N THR A 254 -6.38 12.24 10.66
CA THR A 254 -5.03 11.68 10.76
C THR A 254 -4.70 10.74 9.60
N ILE A 255 -5.67 9.97 9.10
CA ILE A 255 -5.47 9.08 7.95
C ILE A 255 -4.99 9.86 6.72
N TYR A 256 -5.50 11.08 6.51
CA TYR A 256 -5.03 11.93 5.40
C TYR A 256 -3.58 12.35 5.56
N SER A 257 -3.16 12.71 6.77
CA SER A 257 -1.76 13.04 7.03
C SER A 257 -0.85 11.83 6.79
N ILE A 258 -1.29 10.62 7.17
CA ILE A 258 -0.56 9.37 6.89
C ILE A 258 -0.37 9.17 5.38
N VAL A 259 -1.42 9.38 4.58
CA VAL A 259 -1.34 9.31 3.11
C VAL A 259 -0.35 10.33 2.55
N GLY A 260 -0.37 11.57 3.05
CA GLY A 260 0.59 12.60 2.68
C GLY A 260 2.04 12.20 2.95
N TYR A 261 2.33 11.70 4.15
CA TYR A 261 3.66 11.19 4.48
C TYR A 261 4.06 9.96 3.64
N ALA A 262 3.11 9.07 3.34
CA ALA A 262 3.36 7.93 2.46
C ALA A 262 3.76 8.40 1.06
N PHE A 263 3.09 9.40 0.49
CA PHE A 263 3.45 9.96 -0.82
C PHE A 263 4.83 10.62 -0.83
N ILE A 264 5.17 11.37 0.22
CA ILE A 264 6.53 11.91 0.39
C ILE A 264 7.56 10.77 0.45
N GLY A 265 7.29 9.72 1.23
CA GLY A 265 8.18 8.57 1.35
C GLY A 265 8.39 7.84 0.02
N LEU A 266 7.31 7.56 -0.71
CA LEU A 266 7.36 6.93 -2.04
C LEU A 266 8.12 7.81 -3.05
N ALA A 267 7.88 9.12 -3.05
CA ALA A 267 8.54 10.07 -3.93
C ALA A 267 10.06 10.17 -3.65
N LEU A 268 10.46 10.21 -2.38
CA LEU A 268 11.88 10.23 -2.00
C LEU A 268 12.59 8.94 -2.37
N LEU A 269 11.97 7.79 -2.08
CA LEU A 269 12.56 6.49 -2.42
C LEU A 269 12.64 6.30 -3.94
N GLY A 270 11.58 6.67 -4.67
CA GLY A 270 11.58 6.71 -6.13
C GLY A 270 12.65 7.63 -6.71
N GLY A 271 12.87 8.79 -6.07
CA GLY A 271 13.91 9.75 -6.45
C GLY A 271 15.32 9.17 -6.27
N ILE A 272 15.60 8.53 -5.14
CA ILE A 272 16.89 7.85 -4.88
C ILE A 272 17.14 6.75 -5.92
N LEU A 273 16.15 5.89 -6.17
CA LEU A 273 16.29 4.83 -7.18
C LEU A 273 16.51 5.42 -8.58
N SER A 274 15.85 6.52 -8.92
CA SER A 274 16.03 7.22 -10.19
C SER A 274 17.42 7.83 -10.32
N LEU A 275 17.98 8.43 -9.26
CA LEU A 275 19.36 8.95 -9.25
C LEU A 275 20.39 7.84 -9.47
N ILE A 276 20.21 6.67 -8.83
CA ILE A 276 21.08 5.52 -9.03
C ILE A 276 20.91 4.98 -10.46
N ALA A 277 19.68 4.94 -10.99
CA ALA A 277 19.39 4.50 -12.35
C ALA A 277 20.02 5.41 -13.42
N ILE A 278 20.15 6.72 -13.18
CA ILE A 278 20.83 7.65 -14.09
C ILE A 278 22.31 7.25 -14.28
N ASN A 279 22.98 6.85 -13.20
CA ASN A 279 24.40 6.50 -13.23
C ASN A 279 24.64 5.07 -13.71
N THR A 280 23.73 4.14 -13.38
CA THR A 280 23.90 2.70 -13.66
C THR A 280 23.21 2.22 -14.93
N GLY A 281 22.23 2.97 -15.46
CA GLY A 281 21.41 2.55 -16.60
C GLY A 281 20.53 1.32 -16.34
N ASN A 282 20.35 0.92 -15.08
CA ASN A 282 19.66 -0.31 -14.72
C ASN A 282 18.14 -0.18 -14.92
N LEU A 283 17.60 -0.89 -15.91
CA LEU A 283 16.17 -0.96 -16.22
C LEU A 283 15.30 -1.48 -15.05
N GLY A 284 15.84 -2.34 -14.20
CA GLY A 284 15.14 -2.83 -13.00
C GLY A 284 14.89 -1.72 -11.97
N LEU A 285 15.87 -0.81 -11.80
CA LEU A 285 15.72 0.37 -10.94
C LEU A 285 14.70 1.35 -11.52
N VAL A 286 14.73 1.58 -12.84
CA VAL A 286 13.73 2.41 -13.54
C VAL A 286 12.32 1.87 -13.33
N ARG A 287 12.11 0.55 -13.49
CA ARG A 287 10.81 -0.09 -13.28
C ARG A 287 10.31 0.03 -11.85
N SER A 288 11.21 -0.18 -10.88
CA SER A 288 10.88 -0.08 -9.45
C SER A 288 10.51 1.35 -9.07
N ALA A 289 11.30 2.34 -9.51
CA ALA A 289 11.00 3.75 -9.33
C ALA A 289 9.68 4.16 -10.01
N SER A 290 9.40 3.64 -11.20
CA SER A 290 8.11 3.82 -11.89
C SER A 290 6.92 3.36 -11.05
N GLY A 291 7.02 2.20 -10.42
CA GLY A 291 5.98 1.67 -9.53
C GLY A 291 5.73 2.58 -8.33
N LEU A 292 6.79 3.10 -7.72
CA LEU A 292 6.67 4.01 -6.57
C LEU A 292 6.02 5.34 -6.97
N VAL A 293 6.45 5.93 -8.08
CA VAL A 293 5.88 7.16 -8.64
C VAL A 293 4.42 6.96 -9.04
N PHE A 294 4.05 5.76 -9.52
CA PHE A 294 2.67 5.43 -9.85
C PHE A 294 1.73 5.55 -8.65
N PHE A 295 2.17 5.13 -7.46
CA PHE A 295 1.36 5.17 -6.25
C PHE A 295 1.35 6.54 -5.55
N SER A 296 2.19 7.50 -5.94
CA SER A 296 2.12 8.89 -5.47
C SER A 296 1.04 9.71 -6.19
N MET A 297 -0.20 9.19 -6.21
CA MET A 297 -1.33 9.80 -6.90
C MET A 297 -1.72 11.13 -6.25
N GLY A 298 -1.90 12.17 -7.06
CA GLY A 298 -2.41 13.46 -6.58
C GLY A 298 -3.60 13.92 -7.40
N HIS A 299 -4.11 15.11 -7.07
CA HIS A 299 -5.32 15.68 -7.69
C HIS A 299 -5.27 15.66 -9.23
N PHE A 300 -4.13 16.01 -9.82
CA PHE A 300 -3.97 16.07 -11.28
C PHE A 300 -3.53 14.75 -11.93
N TYR A 301 -3.39 13.67 -11.17
CA TYR A 301 -2.91 12.36 -11.67
C TYR A 301 -1.57 12.42 -12.45
N SER A 302 -0.81 13.51 -12.32
CA SER A 302 0.38 13.78 -13.13
C SER A 302 1.51 12.81 -12.82
N ALA A 303 1.79 12.57 -11.54
CA ALA A 303 2.79 11.61 -11.09
C ALA A 303 2.44 10.19 -11.54
N CYS A 304 1.20 9.75 -11.36
CA CYS A 304 0.83 8.38 -11.72
C CYS A 304 0.80 8.12 -13.22
N CYS A 305 0.32 9.08 -14.02
CA CYS A 305 0.38 8.99 -15.48
C CYS A 305 1.83 8.91 -15.97
N LEU A 306 2.73 9.73 -15.41
CA LEU A 306 4.15 9.69 -15.76
C LEU A 306 4.79 8.36 -15.36
N GLY A 307 4.52 7.88 -14.14
CA GLY A 307 4.99 6.59 -13.64
C GLY A 307 4.52 5.43 -14.52
N LEU A 308 3.27 5.44 -14.98
CA LEU A 308 2.73 4.42 -15.88
C LEU A 308 3.39 4.48 -17.27
N VAL A 309 3.52 5.67 -17.86
CA VAL A 309 4.15 5.84 -19.17
C VAL A 309 5.61 5.37 -19.14
N VAL A 310 6.37 5.76 -18.13
CA VAL A 310 7.76 5.30 -17.99
C VAL A 310 7.84 3.79 -17.80
N LEU A 311 6.91 3.20 -17.04
CA LEU A 311 6.87 1.75 -16.81
C LEU A 311 6.68 1.02 -18.14
N LEU A 312 5.70 1.43 -18.94
CA LEU A 312 5.44 0.85 -20.26
C LEU A 312 6.62 1.03 -21.22
N LEU A 313 7.20 2.23 -21.30
CA LEU A 313 8.36 2.50 -22.15
C LEU A 313 9.58 1.65 -21.73
N SER A 314 9.73 1.35 -20.43
CA SER A 314 10.82 0.49 -19.95
C SER A 314 10.77 -0.95 -20.46
N PHE A 315 9.61 -1.43 -20.93
CA PHE A 315 9.47 -2.76 -21.55
C PHE A 315 9.75 -2.75 -23.04
N VAL A 316 9.63 -1.58 -23.69
CA VAL A 316 9.94 -1.41 -25.12
C VAL A 316 11.45 -1.32 -25.33
N ILE A 317 12.22 -0.88 -24.33
CA ILE A 317 13.68 -0.85 -24.40
C ILE A 317 14.20 -2.29 -24.50
N PRO A 318 14.92 -2.65 -25.58
CA PRO A 318 15.50 -3.98 -25.70
C PRO A 318 16.43 -4.24 -24.51
N LYS A 319 16.35 -5.45 -23.94
CA LYS A 319 17.38 -5.90 -23.00
C LYS A 319 18.69 -5.85 -23.77
N ASN A 320 19.67 -5.09 -23.28
CA ASN A 320 21.01 -5.06 -23.85
C ASN A 320 21.65 -6.44 -23.64
N GLU A 321 21.29 -7.41 -24.49
CA GLU A 321 22.07 -8.62 -24.72
C GLU A 321 23.10 -8.26 -25.80
N GLY A 322 24.21 -7.65 -25.38
CA GLY A 322 25.39 -7.48 -26.25
C GLY A 322 25.87 -6.04 -26.50
N PHE A 323 26.29 -5.33 -25.45
CA PHE A 323 27.33 -4.30 -25.55
C PHE A 323 28.35 -4.52 -24.44
#